data_AF-A0A958LR94-F1
#
_entry.id   AF-A0A958LR94-F1
#
_cell.length_a   1.000
_cell.length_b   1.000
_cell.length_c   1.000
_cell.angle_alpha   90.00
_cell.angle_beta   90.00
_cell.angle_gamma   90.00
#
_symmetry.space_group_name_H-M   'P 1'
#
loop_
_entity.id
_entity.type
_entity.pdbx_description
1 polymer ?
#
loop_
_entity_poly.entity_id
_entity_poly.type
_entity_poly.pdbx_seq_one_letter_code
_entity_poly.pdbx_strand_id
1 'polypeptide(L)'
;MRLLLFILVGLGTFFPAFAHQNSGNLTPIYLVRHNMVVSFERGVVSLSLGDTYFVENVQIKAQSANRWDSQGQVMANGKIKGTVFVPGVDPDYTVTVRENTSTIEFRTDKNSVRYLQVIAYVRPIDRPQYHRDYGHAYNSQIARFSNHVLKLVDALIPHSHPQDQIDYLMPLRKVAIQALAIAEARGDASGSARPYFYALLETLDAIEPFLDDKAEITAVYELVLAVKMDREKIRRSLD
;
A
#
# COMPACT_ATOMS: atom_id res chain seq x y z
N MET A 1 -32.74 -24.99 55.91
CA MET A 1 -32.31 -25.86 54.79
C MET A 1 -32.22 -24.98 53.55
N ARG A 2 -31.02 -24.79 53.01
CA ARG A 2 -30.71 -23.86 51.91
C ARG A 2 -31.29 -24.40 50.59
N LEU A 3 -31.96 -23.54 49.81
CA LEU A 3 -32.10 -23.75 48.37
C LEU A 3 -31.71 -22.45 47.67
N LEU A 4 -30.55 -22.48 47.00
CA LEU A 4 -30.18 -21.53 45.96
C LEU A 4 -31.09 -21.76 44.76
N LEU A 5 -31.64 -20.70 44.17
CA LEU A 5 -32.09 -20.73 42.78
C LEU A 5 -31.43 -19.58 42.01
N PHE A 6 -30.76 -19.97 40.94
CA PHE A 6 -29.90 -19.17 40.08
C PHE A 6 -30.69 -18.09 39.32
N ILE A 7 -30.16 -16.87 39.31
CA ILE A 7 -30.54 -15.80 38.39
C ILE A 7 -29.89 -16.09 37.04
N LEU A 8 -30.71 -16.34 36.01
CA LEU A 8 -30.25 -16.52 34.64
C LEU A 8 -30.02 -15.13 34.02
N VAL A 9 -28.77 -14.71 33.91
CA VAL A 9 -28.38 -13.51 33.14
C VAL A 9 -28.29 -13.93 31.67
N GLY A 10 -29.32 -13.59 30.89
CA GLY A 10 -29.27 -13.70 29.44
C GLY A 10 -28.31 -12.65 28.87
N LEU A 11 -27.06 -13.04 28.59
CA LEU A 11 -26.14 -12.26 27.78
C LEU A 11 -26.71 -12.17 26.35
N GLY A 12 -27.11 -10.95 25.98
CA GLY A 12 -27.41 -10.62 24.58
C GLY A 12 -26.14 -10.72 23.74
N THR A 13 -26.04 -11.78 22.95
CA THR A 13 -25.10 -11.82 21.82
C THR A 13 -25.67 -10.92 20.71
N PHE A 14 -25.20 -9.68 20.67
CA PHE A 14 -25.27 -8.86 19.47
C PHE A 14 -24.38 -9.53 18.41
N PHE A 15 -24.98 -10.36 17.56
CA PHE A 15 -24.39 -10.70 16.28
C PHE A 15 -24.78 -9.58 15.31
N PRO A 16 -23.86 -8.72 14.84
CA PRO A 16 -24.15 -7.96 13.65
C PRO A 16 -24.30 -8.95 12.48
N ALA A 17 -25.54 -9.12 12.02
CA ALA A 17 -25.82 -9.66 10.71
C ALA A 17 -25.14 -8.74 9.69
N PHE A 18 -23.99 -9.16 9.17
CA PHE A 18 -23.30 -8.42 8.13
C PHE A 18 -24.13 -8.52 6.84
N ALA A 19 -24.64 -7.36 6.45
CA ALA A 19 -25.38 -7.14 5.23
C ALA A 19 -24.59 -7.64 4.01
N HIS A 20 -25.22 -8.53 3.25
CA HIS A 20 -24.81 -8.87 1.90
C HIS A 20 -25.11 -7.65 1.01
N GLN A 21 -24.13 -6.77 0.86
CA GLN A 21 -24.27 -5.52 0.12
C GLN A 21 -23.93 -5.76 -1.37
N ASN A 22 -24.98 -5.70 -2.20
CA ASN A 22 -25.01 -5.51 -3.66
C ASN A 22 -23.74 -5.87 -4.45
N SER A 23 -23.74 -7.08 -5.01
CA SER A 23 -22.76 -7.55 -5.99
C SER A 23 -22.93 -6.85 -7.35
N GLY A 24 -22.17 -5.78 -7.59
CA GLY A 24 -21.67 -5.58 -8.95
C GLY A 24 -20.80 -6.78 -9.28
N ASN A 25 -21.03 -7.48 -10.40
CA ASN A 25 -20.42 -8.78 -10.75
C ASN A 25 -18.97 -8.96 -10.28
N LEU A 26 -18.80 -9.52 -9.07
CA LEU A 26 -17.49 -9.87 -8.54
C LEU A 26 -17.11 -11.24 -9.08
N THR A 27 -15.94 -11.31 -9.68
CA THR A 27 -15.35 -12.56 -10.13
C THR A 27 -14.48 -13.13 -9.01
N PRO A 28 -14.70 -14.37 -8.56
CA PRO A 28 -13.83 -15.01 -7.58
C PRO A 28 -12.54 -15.51 -8.23
N ILE A 29 -11.39 -15.14 -7.67
CA ILE A 29 -10.07 -15.68 -8.02
C ILE A 29 -9.55 -16.52 -6.86
N TYR A 30 -9.31 -17.80 -7.12
CA TYR A 30 -8.77 -18.75 -6.15
C TYR A 30 -7.24 -18.66 -6.11
N LEU A 31 -6.73 -17.99 -5.08
CA LEU A 31 -5.31 -17.73 -4.89
C LEU A 31 -4.59 -18.93 -4.26
N VAL A 32 -5.27 -19.62 -3.33
CA VAL A 32 -4.76 -20.83 -2.68
C VAL A 32 -5.73 -21.95 -2.97
N ARG A 33 -5.29 -22.92 -3.79
CA ARG A 33 -6.04 -24.14 -4.12
C ARG A 33 -5.59 -25.36 -3.30
N HIS A 34 -4.39 -25.30 -2.74
CA HIS A 34 -3.80 -26.31 -1.87
C HIS A 34 -3.24 -25.63 -0.62
N ASN A 35 -3.22 -26.33 0.50
CA ASN A 35 -2.73 -25.83 1.78
C ASN A 35 -1.37 -25.12 1.68
N MET A 36 -1.34 -23.85 2.07
CA MET A 36 -0.15 -23.01 2.10
C MET A 36 0.21 -22.67 3.54
N VAL A 37 1.48 -22.90 3.94
CA VAL A 37 1.96 -22.51 5.27
C VAL A 37 2.85 -21.28 5.16
N VAL A 38 2.49 -20.24 5.90
CA VAL A 38 3.29 -19.02 6.08
C VAL A 38 3.87 -19.06 7.48
N SER A 39 5.20 -19.13 7.56
CA SER A 39 5.93 -19.11 8.84
C SER A 39 6.49 -17.73 9.13
N PHE A 40 6.60 -17.41 10.42
CA PHE A 40 7.18 -16.14 10.90
C PHE A 40 8.56 -15.85 10.30
N GLU A 41 9.40 -16.89 10.17
CA GLU A 41 10.75 -16.77 9.63
C GLU A 41 10.82 -16.51 8.11
N ARG A 42 9.75 -16.84 7.37
CA ARG A 42 9.70 -16.69 5.90
C ARG A 42 9.30 -15.29 5.45
N GLY A 43 8.96 -14.38 6.36
CA GLY A 43 8.58 -13.01 6.03
C GLY A 43 7.23 -12.92 5.32
N VAL A 44 7.19 -12.25 4.16
CA VAL A 44 5.95 -11.98 3.40
C VAL A 44 5.82 -12.97 2.24
N VAL A 45 4.66 -13.62 2.12
CA VAL A 45 4.31 -14.46 0.98
C VAL A 45 3.33 -13.72 0.08
N SER A 46 3.68 -13.55 -1.19
CA SER A 46 2.85 -12.85 -2.17
C SER A 46 2.15 -13.84 -3.11
N LEU A 47 0.83 -13.72 -3.24
CA LEU A 47 0.03 -14.47 -4.19
C LEU A 47 -0.41 -13.56 -5.33
N SER A 48 -0.10 -13.97 -6.57
CA SER A 48 -0.45 -13.20 -7.76
C SER A 48 -1.90 -13.45 -8.19
N LEU A 49 -2.59 -12.38 -8.58
CA LEU A 49 -3.90 -12.41 -9.22
C LEU A 49 -3.79 -12.61 -10.75
N GLY A 50 -2.59 -12.68 -11.32
CA GLY A 50 -2.32 -12.69 -12.76
C GLY A 50 -2.34 -11.29 -13.39
N ASP A 51 -3.37 -10.51 -13.09
CA ASP A 51 -3.52 -9.13 -13.54
C ASP A 51 -3.86 -8.16 -12.41
N THR A 52 -3.87 -6.85 -12.72
CA THR A 52 -4.34 -5.84 -11.76
C THR A 52 -5.86 -5.84 -11.75
N TYR A 53 -6.45 -6.17 -10.61
CA TYR A 53 -7.88 -6.05 -10.40
C TYR A 53 -8.20 -5.08 -9.27
N PHE A 54 -9.42 -4.54 -9.26
CA PHE A 54 -9.95 -3.94 -8.05
C PHE A 54 -10.44 -5.06 -7.16
N VAL A 55 -9.73 -5.30 -6.06
CA VAL A 55 -10.07 -6.34 -5.09
C VAL A 55 -10.99 -5.73 -4.04
N GLU A 56 -12.20 -6.26 -3.90
CA GLU A 56 -13.16 -5.74 -2.94
C GLU A 56 -12.93 -6.37 -1.57
N ASN A 57 -12.88 -7.69 -1.52
CA ASN A 57 -12.58 -8.45 -0.31
C ASN A 57 -11.79 -9.73 -0.63
N VAL A 58 -11.14 -10.26 0.41
CA VAL A 58 -10.43 -11.54 0.38
C VAL A 58 -11.04 -12.42 1.46
N GLN A 59 -11.62 -13.54 1.04
CA GLN A 59 -12.07 -14.60 1.93
C GLN A 59 -10.93 -15.59 2.20
N ILE A 60 -10.79 -15.97 3.46
CA ILE A 60 -9.66 -16.74 3.94
C ILE A 60 -10.17 -17.84 4.86
N LYS A 61 -9.82 -19.09 4.56
CA LYS A 61 -9.90 -20.21 5.47
C LYS A 61 -8.51 -20.54 5.97
N ALA A 62 -8.28 -20.48 7.27
CA ALA A 62 -6.97 -20.73 7.84
C ALA A 62 -7.04 -21.40 9.20
N GLN A 63 -6.02 -22.17 9.55
CA GLN A 63 -5.79 -22.71 10.89
C GLN A 63 -4.38 -22.40 11.34
N SER A 64 -4.17 -22.41 12.65
CA SER A 64 -2.82 -22.43 13.18
C SER A 64 -2.10 -23.69 12.68
N ALA A 65 -0.88 -23.52 12.17
CA ALA A 65 0.01 -24.65 11.88
C ALA A 65 0.70 -25.17 13.17
N ASN A 66 0.41 -24.56 14.33
CA ASN A 66 1.02 -24.83 15.62
C ASN A 66 -0.03 -25.26 16.65
N ARG A 67 0.43 -25.76 17.81
CA ARG A 67 -0.46 -26.11 18.94
C ARG A 67 -1.15 -24.92 19.61
N TRP A 68 -0.66 -23.70 19.35
CA TRP A 68 -1.18 -22.46 19.90
C TRP A 68 -1.72 -21.56 18.80
N ASP A 69 -2.50 -20.56 19.16
CA ASP A 69 -3.05 -19.60 18.22
C ASP A 69 -1.94 -18.84 17.48
N SER A 70 -2.21 -18.53 16.21
CA SER A 70 -1.34 -17.78 15.33
C SER A 70 -2.01 -16.49 14.89
N GLN A 71 -1.22 -15.51 14.44
CA GLN A 71 -1.75 -14.25 13.93
C GLN A 71 -1.23 -14.01 12.52
N GLY A 72 -2.15 -13.84 11.57
CA GLY A 72 -1.83 -13.51 10.19
C GLY A 72 -2.22 -12.08 9.86
N GLN A 73 -1.48 -11.45 8.97
CA GLN A 73 -1.79 -10.16 8.38
C GLN A 73 -2.02 -10.36 6.89
N VAL A 74 -3.04 -9.71 6.38
CA VAL A 74 -3.34 -9.62 4.96
C VAL A 74 -2.93 -8.24 4.50
N MET A 75 -2.14 -8.20 3.44
CA MET A 75 -1.54 -7.00 2.90
C MET A 75 -1.85 -6.87 1.41
N ALA A 76 -1.91 -5.64 0.94
CA ALA A 76 -1.96 -5.31 -0.48
C ALA A 76 -1.15 -4.03 -0.71
N ASN A 77 -0.35 -4.02 -1.78
CA ASN A 77 0.59 -2.94 -2.09
C ASN A 77 1.51 -2.58 -0.90
N GLY A 78 1.99 -3.58 -0.14
CA GLY A 78 2.85 -3.38 1.03
C GLY A 78 2.17 -2.76 2.26
N LYS A 79 0.84 -2.56 2.25
CA LYS A 79 0.07 -2.03 3.39
C LYS A 79 -0.82 -3.10 4.00
N ILE A 80 -0.86 -3.16 5.33
CA ILE A 80 -1.77 -4.06 6.07
C ILE A 80 -3.22 -3.63 5.85
N LYS A 81 -4.07 -4.56 5.45
CA LYS A 81 -5.51 -4.37 5.21
C LYS A 81 -6.37 -5.01 6.28
N GLY A 82 -5.87 -6.07 6.90
CA GLY A 82 -6.51 -6.69 8.04
C GLY A 82 -5.60 -7.68 8.73
N THR A 83 -5.99 -8.01 9.96
CA THR A 83 -5.29 -8.98 10.79
C THR A 83 -6.28 -10.06 11.18
N VAL A 84 -5.89 -11.32 10.96
CA VAL A 84 -6.69 -12.51 11.26
C VAL A 84 -6.09 -13.21 12.47
N PHE A 85 -6.92 -13.48 13.46
CA PHE A 85 -6.53 -14.28 14.62
C PHE A 85 -6.90 -15.73 14.37
N VAL A 86 -5.90 -16.60 14.20
CA VAL A 86 -6.04 -17.96 13.66
C VAL A 86 -5.87 -19.00 14.77
N PRO A 87 -6.96 -19.54 15.33
CA PRO A 87 -6.93 -20.60 16.31
C PRO A 87 -6.64 -21.97 15.65
N GLY A 88 -6.51 -23.01 16.47
CA GLY A 88 -6.24 -24.38 16.01
C GLY A 88 -7.35 -25.05 15.19
N VAL A 89 -8.51 -24.41 14.98
CA VAL A 89 -9.66 -24.94 14.23
C VAL A 89 -10.11 -23.91 13.19
N ASP A 90 -10.27 -24.34 11.93
CA ASP A 90 -10.42 -23.55 10.69
C ASP A 90 -11.54 -22.48 10.67
N PRO A 91 -11.28 -21.19 10.96
CA PRO A 91 -12.30 -20.17 10.81
C PRO A 91 -12.27 -19.54 9.42
N ASP A 92 -13.42 -19.02 9.02
CA ASP A 92 -13.59 -18.23 7.81
C ASP A 92 -13.45 -16.74 8.16
N TYR A 93 -12.52 -16.06 7.50
CA TYR A 93 -12.31 -14.62 7.63
C TYR A 93 -12.64 -13.92 6.33
N THR A 94 -13.17 -12.70 6.43
CA THR A 94 -13.29 -11.79 5.29
C THR A 94 -12.51 -10.53 5.60
N VAL A 95 -11.54 -10.20 4.74
CA VAL A 95 -10.75 -8.97 4.84
C VAL A 95 -11.12 -8.04 3.70
N THR A 96 -11.57 -6.84 4.04
CA THR A 96 -11.89 -5.78 3.08
C THR A 96 -10.60 -5.14 2.57
N VAL A 97 -10.43 -5.09 1.24
CA VAL A 97 -9.23 -4.52 0.59
C VAL A 97 -9.60 -3.21 -0.12
N ARG A 98 -10.63 -3.25 -0.97
CA ARG A 98 -11.19 -2.13 -1.76
C ARG A 98 -10.14 -1.27 -2.46
N GLU A 99 -9.19 -1.90 -3.15
CA GLU A 99 -8.16 -1.20 -3.91
C GLU A 99 -7.72 -1.96 -5.16
N ASN A 100 -7.00 -1.27 -6.04
CA ASN A 100 -6.36 -1.90 -7.20
C ASN A 100 -5.05 -2.58 -6.79
N THR A 101 -4.96 -3.89 -6.98
CA THR A 101 -3.74 -4.65 -6.73
C THR A 101 -3.63 -5.84 -7.70
N SER A 102 -2.39 -6.26 -7.99
CA SER A 102 -2.09 -7.49 -8.72
C SER A 102 -1.61 -8.62 -7.82
N THR A 103 -1.42 -8.33 -6.53
CA THR A 103 -0.96 -9.29 -5.52
C THR A 103 -1.73 -9.14 -4.21
N ILE A 104 -1.94 -10.25 -3.52
CA ILE A 104 -2.33 -10.28 -2.11
C ILE A 104 -1.19 -10.90 -1.33
N GLU A 105 -0.78 -10.21 -0.28
CA GLU A 105 0.38 -10.54 0.54
C GLU A 105 -0.07 -11.06 1.91
N PHE A 106 0.62 -12.06 2.41
CA PHE A 106 0.38 -12.66 3.71
C PHE A 106 1.65 -12.60 4.53
N ARG A 107 1.52 -12.11 5.76
CA ARG A 107 2.59 -12.13 6.76
C ARG A 107 2.04 -12.75 8.02
N THR A 108 2.90 -13.33 8.85
CA THR A 108 2.52 -13.70 10.21
C THR A 108 3.44 -12.99 11.18
N ASP A 109 2.86 -12.45 12.25
CA ASP A 109 3.62 -11.75 13.29
C ASP A 109 3.98 -12.68 14.44
N LYS A 110 3.28 -13.82 14.54
CA LYS A 110 3.42 -14.78 15.61
C LYS A 110 3.05 -16.17 15.12
N ASN A 111 3.99 -17.10 15.28
CA ASN A 111 3.86 -18.50 14.88
C ASN A 111 3.71 -18.67 13.36
N SER A 112 3.08 -19.75 12.92
CA SER A 112 2.88 -20.08 11.49
C SER A 112 1.40 -20.32 11.22
N VAL A 113 0.90 -19.72 10.16
CA VAL A 113 -0.48 -19.84 9.71
C VAL A 113 -0.54 -20.78 8.53
N ARG A 114 -1.46 -21.75 8.56
CA ARG A 114 -1.80 -22.59 7.41
C ARG A 114 -3.08 -22.07 6.78
N TYR A 115 -2.95 -21.49 5.60
CA TYR A 115 -4.04 -21.09 4.74
C TYR A 115 -4.54 -22.31 3.96
N LEU A 116 -5.78 -22.69 4.18
CA LEU A 116 -6.42 -23.80 3.47
C LEU A 116 -7.02 -23.34 2.15
N GLN A 117 -7.62 -22.16 2.15
CA GLN A 117 -8.26 -21.58 0.99
C GLN A 117 -8.21 -20.05 1.07
N VAL A 118 -7.93 -19.42 -0.06
CA VAL A 118 -7.96 -17.96 -0.20
C VAL A 118 -8.65 -17.63 -1.50
N ILE A 119 -9.73 -16.85 -1.42
CA ILE A 119 -10.53 -16.40 -2.55
C ILE A 119 -10.54 -14.87 -2.53
N ALA A 120 -10.05 -14.24 -3.60
CA ALA A 120 -10.19 -12.80 -3.80
C ALA A 120 -11.42 -12.54 -4.66
N TYR A 121 -12.31 -11.66 -4.21
CA TYR A 121 -13.45 -11.19 -5.00
C TYR A 121 -13.07 -9.89 -5.67
N VAL A 122 -13.07 -9.93 -7.00
CA VAL A 122 -12.48 -8.86 -7.80
C VAL A 122 -13.44 -8.38 -8.87
N ARG A 123 -13.28 -7.12 -9.28
CA ARG A 123 -13.87 -6.61 -10.52
C ARG A 123 -12.76 -6.26 -11.51
N PRO A 124 -12.96 -6.52 -12.81
CA PRO A 124 -12.06 -6.01 -13.82
C PRO A 124 -11.99 -4.49 -13.68
N ILE A 125 -10.78 -3.96 -13.79
CA ILE A 125 -10.62 -2.52 -13.94
C ILE A 125 -10.79 -2.27 -15.43
N ASP A 126 -11.80 -1.49 -15.82
CA ASP A 126 -11.89 -0.99 -17.19
C ASP A 126 -10.62 -0.18 -17.47
N ARG A 127 -9.65 -0.82 -18.11
CA ARG A 127 -8.44 -0.19 -18.60
C ARG A 127 -8.39 -0.46 -20.09
N PRO A 128 -8.15 0.55 -20.94
CA PRO A 128 -7.66 0.31 -22.28
C PRO A 128 -6.43 -0.61 -22.14
N GLN A 129 -6.37 -1.68 -22.95
CA GLN A 129 -5.25 -2.62 -22.96
C GLN A 129 -3.96 -1.89 -23.37
N TYR A 130 -3.29 -1.23 -22.43
CA TYR A 130 -1.91 -0.82 -22.60
C TYR A 130 -1.07 -2.09 -22.45
N HIS A 131 -0.48 -2.52 -23.57
CA HIS A 131 0.50 -3.59 -23.60
C HIS A 131 1.54 -3.32 -22.50
N ARG A 132 1.80 -4.33 -21.65
CA ARG A 132 2.93 -4.32 -20.71
C ARG A 132 4.22 -4.38 -21.53
N ASP A 133 4.68 -3.23 -22.00
CA ASP A 133 6.11 -3.06 -22.18
C ASP A 133 6.69 -2.93 -20.77
N TYR A 134 7.34 -3.99 -20.30
CA TYR A 134 8.34 -3.90 -19.25
C TYR A 134 9.55 -3.16 -19.83
N GLY A 135 9.36 -1.90 -20.22
CA GLY A 135 10.41 -1.00 -20.60
C GLY A 135 11.32 -0.81 -19.40
N HIS A 136 12.56 -1.25 -19.56
CA HIS A 136 13.65 -1.21 -18.59
C HIS A 136 13.50 -0.11 -17.53
N ALA A 137 13.50 -0.48 -16.24
CA ALA A 137 13.51 0.43 -15.10
C ALA A 137 14.60 1.53 -15.20
N TYR A 138 15.64 1.31 -16.02
CA TYR A 138 16.68 2.26 -16.35
C TYR A 138 16.22 3.56 -17.05
N ASN A 139 15.02 3.60 -17.63
CA ASN A 139 14.51 4.79 -18.33
C ASN A 139 13.22 5.36 -17.73
N SER A 140 12.90 5.04 -16.48
CA SER A 140 11.73 5.63 -15.81
C SER A 140 11.93 7.14 -15.60
N GLN A 141 11.12 7.95 -16.28
CA GLN A 141 11.01 9.38 -16.12
C GLN A 141 10.58 9.75 -14.70
N ILE A 142 9.65 9.01 -14.09
CA ILE A 142 9.24 9.22 -12.70
C ILE A 142 10.44 9.00 -11.77
N ALA A 143 11.19 7.91 -11.95
CA ALA A 143 12.39 7.64 -11.16
C ALA A 143 13.46 8.73 -11.36
N ARG A 144 13.68 9.18 -12.61
CA ARG A 144 14.65 10.24 -12.91
C ARG A 144 14.32 11.55 -12.21
N PHE A 145 13.07 12.01 -12.29
CA PHE A 145 12.66 13.24 -11.61
C PHE A 145 12.67 13.08 -10.09
N SER A 146 12.15 11.97 -9.57
CA SER A 146 12.11 11.72 -8.12
C SER A 146 13.52 11.67 -7.52
N ASN A 147 14.47 11.01 -8.19
CA ASN A 147 15.87 10.97 -7.77
C ASN A 147 16.55 12.34 -7.85
N HIS A 148 16.25 13.13 -8.90
CA HIS A 148 16.84 14.47 -9.02
C HIS A 148 16.29 15.42 -7.94
N VAL A 149 14.98 15.44 -7.72
CA VAL A 149 14.34 16.18 -6.62
C VAL A 149 14.92 15.75 -5.27
N LEU A 150 15.10 14.45 -5.02
CA LEU A 150 15.69 13.95 -3.78
C LEU A 150 17.10 14.52 -3.56
N LYS A 151 17.96 14.51 -4.59
CA LYS A 151 19.31 15.09 -4.52
C LYS A 151 19.29 16.60 -4.26
N LEU A 152 18.36 17.32 -4.89
CA LEU A 152 18.21 18.76 -4.69
C LEU A 152 17.75 19.08 -3.27
N VAL A 153 16.81 18.29 -2.72
CA VAL A 153 16.37 18.43 -1.34
C VAL A 153 17.51 18.17 -0.37
N ASP A 154 18.26 17.08 -0.56
CA ASP A 154 19.43 16.77 0.29
C ASP A 154 20.49 17.88 0.20
N ALA A 155 20.64 18.54 -0.96
CA ALA A 155 21.52 19.69 -1.13
C ALA A 155 20.97 20.99 -0.49
N LEU A 156 19.66 21.16 -0.38
CA LEU A 156 19.03 22.32 0.26
C LEU A 156 19.03 22.26 1.79
N ILE A 157 19.06 21.05 2.37
CA ILE A 157 19.03 20.84 3.83
C ILE A 157 20.11 21.65 4.57
N PRO A 158 21.41 21.61 4.19
CA PRO A 158 22.47 22.36 4.88
C PRO A 158 22.28 23.88 4.86
N HIS A 159 21.44 24.40 3.96
CA HIS A 159 21.19 25.83 3.75
C HIS A 159 19.84 26.29 4.30
N SER A 160 19.10 25.40 4.97
CA SER A 160 17.75 25.66 5.46
C SER A 160 17.70 25.64 6.98
N HIS A 161 16.88 26.51 7.56
CA HIS A 161 16.65 26.51 8.99
C HIS A 161 15.98 25.17 9.41
N PRO A 162 16.26 24.60 10.60
CA PRO A 162 15.69 23.31 11.01
C PRO A 162 14.15 23.25 10.93
N GLN A 163 13.48 24.37 11.21
CA GLN A 163 12.03 24.45 11.09
C GLN A 163 11.57 24.30 9.62
N ASP A 164 12.20 25.03 8.69
CA ASP A 164 11.90 24.92 7.27
C ASP A 164 12.15 23.50 6.73
N GLN A 165 13.16 22.82 7.27
CA GLN A 165 13.42 21.43 6.93
C GLN A 165 12.24 20.53 7.32
N ILE A 166 11.69 20.70 8.51
CA ILE A 166 10.57 19.91 9.02
C ILE A 166 9.29 20.21 8.23
N ASP A 167 9.03 21.49 7.99
CA ASP A 167 7.76 21.94 7.41
C ASP A 167 7.69 21.74 5.89
N TYR A 168 8.82 21.85 5.18
CA TYR A 168 8.86 21.82 3.71
C TYR A 168 9.71 20.68 3.15
N LEU A 169 10.97 20.58 3.55
CA LEU A 169 11.93 19.68 2.89
C LEU A 169 11.72 18.20 3.24
N MET A 170 11.39 17.86 4.48
CA MET A 170 11.19 16.48 4.92
C MET A 170 9.94 15.84 4.29
N PRO A 171 8.78 16.53 4.20
CA PRO A 171 7.64 16.05 3.42
C PRO A 171 8.01 15.79 1.96
N LEU A 172 8.68 16.74 1.29
CA LEU A 172 9.10 16.58 -0.10
C LEU A 172 10.05 15.40 -0.28
N ARG A 173 11.05 15.27 0.59
CA ARG A 173 12.00 14.16 0.61
C ARG A 173 11.30 12.81 0.71
N LYS A 174 10.34 12.69 1.63
CA LYS A 174 9.57 11.47 1.86
C LYS A 174 8.78 11.07 0.61
N VAL A 175 8.10 12.02 -0.03
CA VAL A 175 7.30 11.75 -1.23
C VAL A 175 8.20 11.40 -2.42
N ALA A 176 9.34 12.08 -2.59
CA ALA A 176 10.33 11.76 -3.61
C ALA A 176 10.89 10.33 -3.46
N ILE A 177 11.20 9.89 -2.24
CA ILE A 177 11.64 8.50 -1.98
C ILE A 177 10.56 7.49 -2.35
N GLN A 178 9.29 7.77 -2.01
CA GLN A 178 8.17 6.87 -2.33
C GLN A 178 7.94 6.77 -3.84
N ALA A 179 7.95 7.92 -4.54
CA ALA A 179 7.82 7.96 -5.99
C ALA A 179 8.98 7.23 -6.68
N LEU A 180 10.21 7.44 -6.22
CA LEU A 180 11.40 6.74 -6.72
C LEU A 180 11.28 5.23 -6.53
N ALA A 181 11.02 4.76 -5.31
CA ALA A 181 10.95 3.33 -4.99
C ALA A 181 9.87 2.61 -5.82
N ILE A 182 8.70 3.23 -6.00
CA ILE A 182 7.63 2.66 -6.81
C ILE A 182 7.97 2.68 -8.29
N ALA A 183 8.57 3.75 -8.79
CA ALA A 183 8.97 3.89 -10.18
C ALA A 183 10.08 2.90 -10.57
N GLU A 184 11.08 2.70 -9.70
CA GLU A 184 12.11 1.68 -9.90
C GLU A 184 11.53 0.26 -9.87
N ALA A 185 10.55 0.00 -9.00
CA ALA A 185 9.93 -1.31 -8.87
C ALA A 185 8.94 -1.64 -10.00
N ARG A 186 8.24 -0.64 -10.56
CA ARG A 186 7.07 -0.86 -11.44
C ARG A 186 7.14 -0.15 -12.80
N GLY A 187 8.07 0.79 -12.99
CA GLY A 187 8.19 1.62 -14.19
C GLY A 187 7.10 2.69 -14.34
N ASP A 188 7.29 3.59 -15.31
CA ASP A 188 6.38 4.74 -15.55
C ASP A 188 5.00 4.33 -16.04
N ALA A 189 4.92 3.25 -16.82
CA ALA A 189 3.67 2.75 -17.40
C ALA A 189 2.74 2.15 -16.33
N SER A 190 3.20 2.00 -15.09
CA SER A 190 2.37 1.49 -14.01
C SER A 190 1.34 2.53 -13.56
N GLY A 191 0.05 2.18 -13.67
CA GLY A 191 -1.02 2.96 -13.03
C GLY A 191 -0.87 3.11 -11.51
N SER A 192 0.02 2.32 -10.88
CA SER A 192 0.39 2.49 -9.47
C SER A 192 1.48 3.53 -9.22
N ALA A 193 2.29 3.90 -10.21
CA ALA A 193 3.34 4.91 -10.06
C ALA A 193 2.80 6.35 -10.19
N ARG A 194 1.80 6.55 -11.05
CA ARG A 194 1.17 7.85 -11.29
C ARG A 194 0.65 8.56 -10.03
N PRO A 195 -0.04 7.91 -9.07
CA PRO A 195 -0.49 8.58 -7.85
C PRO A 195 0.67 9.16 -7.02
N TYR A 196 1.81 8.48 -6.98
CA TYR A 196 2.99 8.99 -6.28
C TYR A 196 3.64 10.16 -7.03
N PHE A 197 3.52 10.17 -8.36
CA PHE A 197 4.01 11.27 -9.18
C PHE A 197 3.13 12.52 -9.05
N TYR A 198 1.81 12.36 -8.96
CA TYR A 198 0.89 13.44 -8.59
C TYR A 198 1.16 13.96 -7.17
N ALA A 199 1.36 13.07 -6.19
CA ALA A 199 1.71 13.50 -4.83
C ALA A 199 3.03 14.28 -4.79
N LEU A 200 4.01 13.89 -5.61
CA LEU A 200 5.27 14.64 -5.75
C LEU A 200 5.03 16.04 -6.29
N LEU A 201 4.22 16.17 -7.35
CA LEU A 201 3.85 17.48 -7.91
C LEU A 201 3.10 18.34 -6.89
N GLU A 202 2.09 17.78 -6.22
CA GLU A 202 1.30 18.49 -5.20
C GLU A 202 2.20 19.00 -4.06
N THR A 203 3.17 18.19 -3.64
CA THR A 203 4.13 18.59 -2.61
C THR A 203 5.08 19.68 -3.12
N LEU A 204 5.53 19.60 -4.37
CA LEU A 204 6.35 20.65 -5.01
C LEU A 204 5.59 21.98 -5.15
N ASP A 205 4.28 21.91 -5.43
CA ASP A 205 3.40 23.08 -5.46
C ASP A 205 3.21 23.67 -4.04
N ALA A 206 3.03 22.83 -3.04
CA ALA A 206 2.83 23.25 -1.65
C ALA A 206 4.05 23.97 -1.05
N ILE A 207 5.28 23.62 -1.48
CA ILE A 207 6.50 24.25 -0.98
C ILE A 207 6.92 25.50 -1.75
N GLU A 208 6.15 25.96 -2.75
CA GLU A 208 6.52 27.14 -3.56
C GLU A 208 6.84 28.39 -2.74
N PRO A 209 6.09 28.75 -1.67
CA PRO A 209 6.42 29.92 -0.86
C PRO A 209 7.80 29.82 -0.20
N PHE A 210 8.21 28.62 0.20
CA PHE A 210 9.55 28.37 0.75
C PHE A 210 10.63 28.49 -0.34
N LEU A 211 10.36 27.98 -1.55
CA LEU A 211 11.29 28.11 -2.67
C LEU A 211 11.47 29.57 -3.08
N ASP A 212 10.40 30.37 -3.06
CA ASP A 212 10.46 31.81 -3.33
C ASP A 212 11.33 32.56 -2.33
N ASP A 213 11.16 32.30 -1.03
CA ASP A 213 12.00 32.87 0.04
C ASP A 213 13.49 32.53 -0.16
N LYS A 214 13.80 31.27 -0.48
CA LYS A 214 15.19 30.83 -0.67
C LYS A 214 15.80 31.29 -2.00
N ALA A 215 15.00 31.68 -2.98
CA ALA A 215 15.51 32.21 -4.25
C ALA A 215 16.31 33.51 -4.07
N GLU A 216 16.08 34.25 -2.99
CA GLU A 216 16.83 35.49 -2.69
C GLU A 216 18.27 35.21 -2.22
N ILE A 217 18.58 33.96 -1.86
CA ILE A 217 19.90 33.56 -1.36
C ILE A 217 20.75 33.06 -2.52
N THR A 218 21.77 33.83 -2.90
CA THR A 218 22.64 33.54 -4.05
C THR A 218 23.26 32.14 -4.02
N ALA A 219 23.62 31.64 -2.83
CA ALA A 219 24.27 30.34 -2.69
C ALA A 219 23.37 29.13 -3.02
N VAL A 220 22.06 29.28 -2.98
CA VAL A 220 21.08 28.20 -3.24
C VAL A 220 20.16 28.48 -4.43
N TYR A 221 20.31 29.63 -5.07
CA TYR A 221 19.50 30.05 -6.21
C TYR A 221 19.40 28.97 -7.30
N GLU A 222 20.54 28.39 -7.70
CA GLU A 222 20.60 27.34 -8.72
C GLU A 222 19.86 26.06 -8.30
N LEU A 223 19.91 25.71 -7.01
CA LEU A 223 19.19 24.55 -6.48
C LEU A 223 17.68 24.79 -6.51
N VAL A 224 17.25 25.98 -6.05
CA VAL A 224 15.84 26.40 -6.07
C VAL A 224 15.31 26.41 -7.50
N LEU A 225 16.06 26.99 -8.43
CA LEU A 225 15.68 27.03 -9.84
C LEU A 225 15.54 25.63 -10.42
N ALA A 226 16.48 24.72 -10.11
CA ALA A 226 16.41 23.33 -10.56
C ALA A 226 15.16 22.60 -10.02
N VAL A 227 14.77 22.82 -8.75
CA VAL A 227 13.55 22.24 -8.17
C VAL A 227 12.31 22.77 -8.91
N LYS A 228 12.23 24.08 -9.16
CA LYS A 228 11.12 24.69 -9.90
C LYS A 228 11.05 24.19 -11.35
N MET A 229 12.19 24.04 -12.01
CA MET A 229 12.25 23.48 -13.37
C MET A 229 11.73 22.05 -13.39
N ASP A 230 12.09 21.22 -12.41
CA ASP A 230 11.62 19.85 -12.34
C ASP A 230 10.12 19.78 -12.04
N ARG A 231 9.59 20.66 -11.18
CA ARG A 231 8.14 20.79 -10.99
C ARG A 231 7.41 21.03 -12.31
N GLU A 232 7.87 21.98 -13.14
CA GLU A 232 7.21 22.27 -14.42
C GLU A 232 7.35 21.12 -15.43
N LYS A 233 8.48 20.42 -15.44
CA LYS A 233 8.64 19.21 -16.27
C LYS A 233 7.71 18.09 -15.82
N ILE A 234 7.55 17.91 -14.51
CA ILE A 234 6.62 16.93 -13.93
C ILE A 234 5.19 17.26 -14.34
N ARG A 235 4.76 18.52 -14.16
CA ARG A 235 3.43 19.00 -14.57
C ARG A 235 3.14 18.67 -16.04
N ARG A 236 4.05 19.05 -16.94
CA ARG A 236 3.92 18.75 -18.39
C ARG A 236 3.92 17.25 -18.73
N SER A 237 4.46 16.41 -17.85
CA SER A 237 4.49 14.95 -18.06
C SER A 237 3.21 14.27 -17.57
N LEU A 238 2.37 14.99 -16.81
CA LEU A 238 1.11 14.52 -16.24
C LEU A 238 -0.12 15.02 -17.00
N ASP A 239 0.02 16.11 -17.78
CA ASP A 239 -0.94 16.62 -18.76
C ASP A 239 -0.99 15.74 -20.03
#